data_AF-A0A537SFT0-F1
#
_entry.id   AF-A0A537SFT0-F1
#
_cell.length_a   1.000
_cell.length_b   1.000
_cell.length_c   1.000
_cell.angle_alpha   90.00
_cell.angle_beta   90.00
_cell.angle_gamma   90.00
#
_symmetry.space_group_name_H-M   'P 1'
#
loop_
_entity.id
_entity.type
_entity.pdbx_description
1 polymer ?
#
loop_
_entity_poly.entity_id
_entity_poly.type
_entity_poly.pdbx_seq_one_letter_code
_entity_poly.pdbx_strand_id
1 'polypeptide(L)' 'MAYPTEEQIRSRAHQLWEQAGKPEGREDEFWRLAEQELLNED' A
#
# COMPACT_ATOMS: atom_id res chain seq x y z
N MET A 1 18.25 -6.33 1.98
CA MET A 1 16.83 -6.28 2.36
C MET A 1 16.45 -4.83 2.30
N ALA A 2 16.07 -4.35 1.12
CA ALA A 2 15.56 -3.00 0.98
C ALA A 2 14.11 -3.05 1.45
N TYR A 3 13.87 -2.64 2.69
CA TYR A 3 12.50 -2.48 3.15
C TYR A 3 11.90 -1.29 2.39
N PRO A 4 10.68 -1.42 1.84
CA PRO A 4 10.02 -0.31 1.20
C PRO A 4 9.83 0.81 2.21
N THR A 5 10.15 2.03 1.78
CA THR A 5 9.96 3.22 2.63
C THR A 5 8.49 3.50 2.82
N GLU A 6 8.12 4.10 3.95
CA GLU A 6 6.73 4.54 4.22
C GLU A 6 6.14 5.37 3.08
N GLU A 7 6.96 6.15 2.37
CA GLU A 7 6.52 6.95 1.22
C GLU A 7 6.09 6.09 0.02
N GLN A 8 6.81 5.00 -0.25
CA GLN A 8 6.44 4.03 -1.29
C GLN A 8 5.19 3.27 -0.89
N ILE A 9 5.11 2.79 0.35
CA ILE A 9 3.94 2.09 0.88
C ILE A 9 2.73 2.99 0.81
N ARG A 10 2.83 4.24 1.25
CA ARG A 10 1.76 5.24 1.18
C ARG A 10 1.30 5.48 -0.24
N SER A 11 2.23 5.74 -1.17
CA SER A 11 1.88 5.99 -2.57
C SER A 11 1.16 4.80 -3.18
N ARG A 12 1.59 3.59 -2.85
CA ARG A 12 1.02 2.36 -3.39
C ARG A 12 -0.32 2.00 -2.75
N ALA A 13 -0.45 2.19 -1.44
CA ALA A 13 -1.69 2.05 -0.69
C ALA A 13 -2.75 3.03 -1.20
N HIS A 14 -2.37 4.30 -1.44
CA HIS A 14 -3.26 5.29 -2.03
C HIS A 14 -3.73 4.85 -3.42
N GLN A 15 -2.83 4.41 -4.31
CA GLN A 15 -3.23 3.92 -5.63
C GLN A 15 -4.22 2.76 -5.55
N LEU A 16 -3.96 1.78 -4.68
CA LEU A 16 -4.86 0.63 -4.49
C LEU A 16 -6.22 1.08 -3.92
N TRP A 17 -6.22 1.99 -2.96
CA TRP A 17 -7.42 2.55 -2.35
C TRP A 17 -8.25 3.35 -3.37
N GLU A 18 -7.60 4.15 -4.22
CA GLU A 18 -8.28 4.89 -5.29
C GLU A 18 -8.86 3.95 -6.35
N GLN A 19 -8.12 2.91 -6.76
CA GLN A 19 -8.63 1.89 -7.70
C GLN A 19 -9.80 1.10 -7.14
N ALA A 20 -9.80 0.84 -5.82
CA ALA A 20 -10.89 0.17 -5.12
C ALA A 20 -12.13 1.06 -4.92
N GLY A 21 -12.09 2.33 -5.33
CA GLY A 21 -13.22 3.26 -5.20
C GLY A 21 -13.29 4.00 -3.86
N LYS A 22 -12.15 4.14 -3.17
CA LYS A 22 -12.02 4.87 -1.90
C LYS A 22 -12.97 4.38 -0.81
N PRO A 23 -12.98 3.08 -0.47
CA PRO A 23 -13.77 2.59 0.66
C PRO A 23 -13.28 3.24 1.96
N GLU A 24 -14.17 3.94 2.67
CA GLU A 24 -13.88 4.49 4.00
C GLU A 24 -13.59 3.35 4.99
N GLY A 25 -12.54 3.53 5.80
CA GLY A 25 -12.17 2.58 6.87
C GLY A 25 -11.40 1.34 6.41
N ARG A 26 -11.00 1.24 5.14
CA ARG A 26 -10.12 0.14 4.65
C ARG A 26 -8.69 0.58 4.34
N GLU A 27 -8.33 1.81 4.67
CA GLU A 27 -7.01 2.39 4.40
C GLU A 27 -5.88 1.53 5.01
N ASP A 28 -6.07 1.00 6.22
CA ASP A 28 -5.15 0.07 6.87
C ASP A 28 -4.93 -1.24 6.10
N GLU A 29 -5.98 -1.79 5.47
CA GLU A 29 -5.85 -3.00 4.65
C GLU A 29 -5.00 -2.71 3.41
N PHE A 30 -5.25 -1.59 2.74
CA PHE A 30 -4.47 -1.16 1.58
C PHE A 30 -3.03 -0.81 1.93
N TRP A 31 -2.79 -0.26 3.11
CA TRP A 31 -1.44 0.00 3.62
C TRP A 31 -0.64 -1.29 3.77
N ARG A 32 -1.21 -2.31 4.44
CA ARG A 32 -0.53 -3.60 4.59
C ARG A 32 -0.36 -4.35 3.28
N LEU A 33 -1.34 -4.28 2.39
CA LEU A 33 -1.25 -4.86 1.05
C LEU A 33 -0.11 -4.21 0.25
N ALA A 34 -0.02 -2.88 0.27
CA ALA A 34 1.05 -2.14 -0.38
C ALA A 34 2.43 -2.48 0.19
N GLU A 35 2.54 -2.54 1.51
CA GLU A 35 3.77 -2.94 2.20
C GLU A 35 4.20 -4.35 1.75
N GLN A 36 3.28 -5.30 1.73
CA GLN A 36 3.54 -6.69 1.38
C GLN A 36 3.87 -6.89 -0.11
N GLU A 37 3.20 -6.17 -1.01
CA GLU A 37 3.53 -6.17 -2.45
C GLU A 37 4.96 -5.65 -2.67
N LEU A 38 5.28 -4.49 -2.09
CA LEU A 38 6.61 -3.88 -2.25
C LEU A 38 7.73 -4.70 -1.60
N LEU A 39 7.42 -5.44 -0.52
CA LEU A 39 8.35 -6.38 0.12
C LEU A 39 8.57 -7.65 -0.69
N ASN A 40 7.59 -8.08 -1.49
CA ASN A 40 7.71 -9.27 -2.35
C ASN A 40 8.30 -8.94 -3.73
N GLU A 41 8.30 -7.68 -4.15
CA GLU A 41 8.89 -7.21 -5.42
C GLU A 41 10.42 -6.94 -5.35
N ASP A 42 11.07 -7.00 -4.16
CA ASP A 42 12.53 -6.86 -3.95
C ASP A 42 13.28 -8.21 -3.83
#